data_AF-A0A957X928-F1
#
_entry.id   AF-A0A957X928-F1
#
_cell.length_a   1.000
_cell.length_b   1.000
_cell.length_c   1.000
_cell.angle_alpha   90.00
_cell.angle_beta   90.00
_cell.angle_gamma   90.00
#
_symmetry.space_group_name_H-M   'P 1'
#
loop_
_entity.id
_entity.type
_entity.pdbx_description
1 polymer ?
#
loop_
_entity_poly.entity_id
_entity_poly.type
_entity_poly.pdbx_seq_one_letter_code
_entity_poly.pdbx_strand_id
1 'polypeptide(L)'
;MVAEPPIFTPIPTPTVIPSPTTVPPLELPNVPVPEGGQMYLLTPMQAEVVGWAREADEEINHFGDFNIFAGNFEGQQHVGAMQFDLTTIPVGSPILYADLTMTGLADEWLGSDGTWSVELLAEWMDRDWPTRNFHWLNRPDSALAALDPVMSAGELAVGRAHHLEEVAFMGMEFPLDDQRFDVL
;
A
#
# COMPACT_ATOMS: atom_id res chain seq x y z
N MET A 1 66.84 -8.97 0.63
CA MET A 1 65.38 -9.07 0.84
C MET A 1 64.81 -7.70 0.51
N VAL A 2 64.07 -7.58 -0.59
CA VAL A 2 63.46 -6.33 -1.04
C VAL A 2 62.02 -6.35 -0.55
N ALA A 3 61.62 -5.36 0.24
CA ALA A 3 60.25 -5.24 0.73
C ALA A 3 59.34 -4.72 -0.40
N GLU A 4 58.21 -5.38 -0.63
CA GLU A 4 57.18 -4.88 -1.56
C GLU A 4 56.50 -3.62 -1.00
N PRO A 5 56.14 -2.65 -1.88
CA PRO A 5 55.39 -1.48 -1.47
C PRO A 5 53.94 -1.83 -1.09
N PRO A 6 53.30 -1.07 -0.17
CA PRO A 6 51.92 -1.33 0.23
C PRO A 6 50.95 -1.11 -0.94
N ILE A 7 50.05 -2.08 -1.15
CA ILE A 7 48.90 -1.97 -2.06
C ILE A 7 47.86 -1.04 -1.42
N PHE A 8 47.49 0.03 -2.13
CA PHE A 8 46.34 0.84 -1.79
C PHE A 8 45.08 0.19 -2.36
N THR A 9 44.16 -0.25 -1.49
CA THR A 9 42.82 -0.68 -1.89
C THR A 9 42.03 0.55 -2.35
N PRO A 10 41.38 0.53 -3.53
CA PRO A 10 40.51 1.64 -3.93
C PRO A 10 39.32 1.71 -2.97
N ILE A 11 39.07 2.91 -2.43
CA ILE A 11 37.86 3.21 -1.66
C ILE A 11 36.68 3.11 -2.63
N PRO A 12 35.59 2.39 -2.31
CA PRO A 12 34.40 2.40 -3.16
C PRO A 12 33.88 3.83 -3.29
N THR A 13 33.74 4.30 -4.52
CA THR A 13 33.05 5.57 -4.83
C THR A 13 31.64 5.49 -4.24
N PRO A 14 31.16 6.51 -3.50
CA PRO A 14 29.78 6.52 -3.04
C PRO A 14 28.87 6.46 -4.26
N THR A 15 28.06 5.41 -4.35
CA THR A 15 26.97 5.33 -5.33
C THR A 15 26.03 6.49 -5.04
N VAL A 16 25.80 7.34 -6.03
CA VAL A 16 24.76 8.36 -5.96
C VAL A 16 23.44 7.60 -5.85
N ILE A 17 22.85 7.58 -4.66
CA ILE A 17 21.48 7.12 -4.48
C ILE A 17 20.61 8.14 -5.23
N PRO A 18 19.78 7.73 -6.21
CA PRO A 18 18.85 8.66 -6.84
C PRO A 18 18.01 9.30 -5.73
N SER A 19 18.00 10.63 -5.69
CA SER A 19 17.06 11.37 -4.85
C SER A 19 15.65 10.99 -5.32
N PRO A 20 14.70 10.68 -4.42
CA PRO A 20 13.34 10.38 -4.84
C PRO A 20 12.83 11.52 -5.72
N THR A 21 12.28 11.15 -6.86
CA THR A 21 11.49 12.03 -7.71
C THR A 21 10.47 12.75 -6.82
N THR A 22 10.29 14.05 -7.01
CA THR A 22 9.34 14.86 -6.26
C THR A 22 8.01 14.13 -6.11
N VAL A 23 7.63 13.79 -4.88
CA VAL A 23 6.31 13.25 -4.58
C VAL A 23 5.30 14.30 -5.06
N PRO A 24 4.35 13.94 -5.95
CA PRO A 24 3.32 14.86 -6.38
C PRO A 24 2.58 15.40 -5.14
N PRO A 25 2.16 16.67 -5.15
CA PRO A 25 1.38 17.21 -4.04
C PRO A 25 0.10 16.38 -3.85
N LEU A 26 -0.25 16.09 -2.60
CA LEU A 26 -1.49 15.41 -2.26
C LEU A 26 -2.69 16.26 -2.73
N GLU A 27 -3.43 15.74 -3.70
CA GLU A 27 -4.71 16.33 -4.13
C GLU A 27 -5.81 15.75 -3.23
N LEU A 28 -6.47 16.61 -2.46
CA LEU A 28 -7.60 16.17 -1.63
C LEU A 28 -8.85 16.01 -2.51
N PRO A 29 -9.67 14.98 -2.25
CA PRO A 29 -10.92 14.78 -2.98
C PRO A 29 -11.82 16.02 -2.82
N ASN A 30 -12.37 16.49 -3.94
CA ASN A 30 -13.28 17.65 -3.97
C ASN A 30 -14.73 17.26 -3.63
N VAL A 31 -14.89 16.45 -2.57
CA VAL A 31 -16.20 16.02 -2.08
C VAL A 31 -16.64 16.97 -0.96
N PRO A 32 -17.80 17.65 -1.09
CA PRO A 32 -18.30 18.52 -0.03
C PRO A 32 -18.57 17.70 1.24
N VAL A 33 -17.99 18.14 2.35
CA VAL A 33 -18.30 17.55 3.67
C VAL A 33 -19.77 17.85 4.00
N PRO A 34 -20.61 16.83 4.26
CA PRO A 34 -22.01 17.05 4.64
C PRO A 34 -22.14 17.88 5.92
N GLU A 35 -23.32 18.47 6.14
CA GLU A 35 -23.58 19.20 7.38
C GLU A 35 -23.40 18.27 8.60
N GLY A 36 -22.54 18.68 9.55
CA GLY A 36 -22.18 17.87 10.70
C GLY A 36 -21.15 16.77 10.43
N GLY A 37 -20.68 16.63 9.19
CA GLY A 37 -19.59 15.73 8.82
C GLY A 37 -18.20 16.29 9.14
N GLN A 38 -17.20 15.42 9.12
CA GLN A 38 -15.79 15.77 9.33
C GLN A 38 -14.93 14.99 8.32
N MET A 39 -13.92 15.66 7.75
CA MET A 39 -12.92 15.02 6.89
C MET A 39 -11.69 14.64 7.73
N TYR A 40 -11.16 13.44 7.49
CA TYR A 40 -9.95 12.92 8.12
C TYR A 40 -8.93 12.55 7.05
N LEU A 41 -7.68 12.96 7.25
CA LEU A 41 -6.56 12.51 6.43
C LEU A 41 -5.83 11.41 7.21
N LEU A 42 -5.77 10.22 6.63
CA LEU A 42 -5.13 9.06 7.23
C LEU A 42 -3.87 8.70 6.45
N THR A 43 -2.83 8.34 7.19
CA THR A 43 -1.59 7.78 6.65
C THR A 43 -1.22 6.57 7.50
N PRO A 44 -0.67 5.49 6.93
CA PRO A 44 -0.20 4.38 7.73
C PRO A 44 0.83 4.87 8.75
N MET A 45 0.54 4.67 10.05
CA MET A 45 1.29 5.34 11.12
C MET A 45 2.64 4.67 11.42
N GLN A 46 2.84 3.44 10.97
CA GLN A 46 4.01 2.59 11.22
C GLN A 46 4.45 1.95 9.91
N ALA A 47 5.73 1.61 9.77
CA ALA A 47 6.20 0.97 8.54
C ALA A 47 5.66 -0.47 8.44
N GLU A 48 5.56 -1.15 9.58
CA GLU A 48 5.17 -2.55 9.73
C GLU A 48 3.70 -2.83 9.41
N VAL A 49 2.90 -1.77 9.15
CA VAL A 49 1.52 -1.91 8.69
C VAL A 49 1.38 -1.81 7.17
N VAL A 50 2.48 -1.65 6.44
CA VAL A 50 2.52 -1.57 4.98
C VAL A 50 3.59 -2.51 4.44
N GLY A 51 3.32 -3.16 3.32
CA GLY A 51 4.34 -3.89 2.58
C GLY A 51 3.73 -4.84 1.58
N TRP A 52 4.33 -6.01 1.45
CA TRP A 52 3.93 -6.99 0.46
C TRP A 52 4.18 -8.42 0.94
N ALA A 53 3.54 -9.38 0.29
CA ALA A 53 3.82 -10.79 0.42
C ALA A 53 3.87 -11.45 -0.96
N ARG A 54 4.54 -12.59 -1.08
CA ARG A 54 4.64 -13.34 -2.33
C ARG A 54 4.35 -14.81 -2.14
N GLU A 55 3.93 -15.44 -3.23
CA GLU A 55 3.52 -16.86 -3.27
C GLU A 55 4.58 -17.82 -2.75
N ALA A 56 5.87 -17.58 -3.05
CA ALA A 56 6.97 -18.41 -2.55
C ALA A 56 7.17 -18.38 -1.03
N ASP A 57 6.74 -17.30 -0.38
CA ASP A 57 6.99 -17.04 1.03
C ASP A 57 5.72 -17.36 1.83
N GLU A 58 5.34 -18.63 1.88
CA GLU A 58 4.06 -19.06 2.48
C GLU A 58 3.90 -18.68 3.96
N GLU A 59 5.02 -18.48 4.68
CA GLU A 59 5.02 -18.20 6.12
C GLU A 59 5.45 -16.77 6.48
N ILE A 60 5.93 -15.97 5.51
CA ILE A 60 6.58 -14.68 5.78
C ILE A 60 5.92 -13.57 4.94
N ASN A 61 5.84 -12.37 5.50
CA ASN A 61 5.57 -11.14 4.78
C ASN A 61 6.79 -10.22 4.82
N HIS A 62 6.76 -9.19 3.98
CA HIS A 62 7.75 -8.14 3.93
C HIS A 62 7.13 -6.81 4.38
N PHE A 63 6.34 -6.84 5.46
CA PHE A 63 5.80 -5.62 6.05
C PHE A 63 6.92 -4.82 6.72
N GLY A 64 6.91 -3.51 6.54
CA GLY A 64 8.02 -2.62 6.88
C GLY A 64 9.06 -2.43 5.77
N ASP A 65 8.87 -3.02 4.60
CA ASP A 65 9.68 -2.73 3.41
C ASP A 65 9.42 -1.28 2.93
N PHE A 66 10.42 -0.69 2.28
CA PHE A 66 10.33 0.63 1.67
C PHE A 66 9.45 0.66 0.42
N ASN A 67 9.22 -0.50 -0.21
CA ASN A 67 8.42 -0.65 -1.42
C ASN A 67 7.22 -1.57 -1.20
N ILE A 68 6.19 -1.37 -1.99
CA ILE A 68 5.04 -2.28 -2.12
C ILE A 68 5.14 -2.93 -3.50
N PHE A 69 5.06 -4.26 -3.56
CA PHE A 69 5.02 -5.01 -4.80
C PHE A 69 3.67 -5.71 -4.98
N ALA A 70 3.09 -5.57 -6.17
CA ALA A 70 1.84 -6.21 -6.54
C ALA A 70 1.86 -6.65 -8.02
N GLY A 71 1.33 -7.84 -8.28
CA GLY A 71 1.26 -8.42 -9.63
C GLY A 71 2.13 -9.66 -9.78
N ASN A 72 2.54 -10.00 -11.01
CA ASN A 72 3.34 -11.18 -11.30
C ASN A 72 4.74 -10.80 -11.74
N PHE A 73 5.76 -11.33 -11.05
CA PHE A 73 7.16 -11.13 -11.39
C PHE A 73 7.92 -12.45 -11.30
N GLU A 74 8.69 -12.78 -12.35
CA GLU A 74 9.43 -14.05 -12.46
C GLU A 74 8.57 -15.31 -12.22
N GLY A 75 7.29 -15.26 -12.59
CA GLY A 75 6.34 -16.37 -12.40
C GLY A 75 5.77 -16.49 -10.98
N GLN A 76 6.07 -15.53 -10.10
CA GLN A 76 5.59 -15.48 -8.72
C GLN A 76 4.59 -14.34 -8.54
N GLN A 77 3.46 -14.64 -7.92
CA GLN A 77 2.48 -13.62 -7.56
C GLN A 77 2.95 -12.86 -6.30
N HIS A 78 2.80 -11.54 -6.35
CA HIS A 78 3.04 -10.58 -5.28
C HIS A 78 1.75 -9.84 -4.99
N VAL A 79 1.50 -9.59 -3.71
CA VAL A 79 0.33 -8.89 -3.20
C VAL A 79 0.80 -7.78 -2.27
N GLY A 80 0.41 -6.55 -2.57
CA GLY A 80 0.60 -5.42 -1.69
C GLY A 80 -0.43 -5.44 -0.57
N ALA A 81 -0.11 -4.83 0.57
CA ALA A 81 -1.07 -4.68 1.65
C ALA A 81 -0.73 -3.48 2.52
N MET A 82 -1.76 -2.81 3.04
CA MET A 82 -1.60 -1.72 3.99
C MET A 82 -2.77 -1.65 4.98
N GLN A 83 -2.48 -1.23 6.22
CA GLN A 83 -3.47 -0.97 7.26
C GLN A 83 -3.40 0.47 7.76
N PHE A 84 -4.57 1.10 7.88
CA PHE A 84 -4.75 2.46 8.42
C PHE A 84 -5.33 2.41 9.84
N ASP A 85 -4.94 3.38 10.65
CA ASP A 85 -5.45 3.55 12.00
C ASP A 85 -6.68 4.48 12.01
N LEU A 86 -7.85 3.94 12.33
CA LEU A 86 -9.10 4.70 12.41
C LEU A 86 -9.38 5.26 13.81
N THR A 87 -8.45 5.14 14.77
CA THR A 87 -8.65 5.60 16.17
C THR A 87 -9.02 7.09 16.29
N THR A 88 -8.66 7.89 15.28
CA THR A 88 -8.97 9.31 15.20
C THR A 88 -10.41 9.61 14.80
N ILE A 89 -11.12 8.64 14.22
CA ILE A 89 -12.52 8.74 13.83
C ILE A 89 -13.38 8.28 15.01
N PRO A 90 -14.37 9.07 15.45
CA PRO A 90 -15.26 8.67 16.53
C PRO A 90 -15.97 7.35 16.21
N VAL A 91 -15.94 6.42 17.16
CA VAL A 91 -16.60 5.10 17.04
C VAL A 91 -18.08 5.27 16.71
N GLY A 92 -18.59 4.44 15.81
CA GLY A 92 -19.97 4.50 15.31
C GLY A 92 -20.25 5.62 14.30
N SER A 93 -19.22 6.38 13.87
CA SER A 93 -19.38 7.34 12.77
C SER A 93 -19.55 6.59 11.44
N PRO A 94 -20.60 6.85 10.66
CA PRO A 94 -20.70 6.29 9.32
C PRO A 94 -19.63 6.91 8.41
N ILE A 95 -18.87 6.07 7.71
CA ILE A 95 -17.97 6.50 6.64
C ILE A 95 -18.81 6.66 5.39
N LEU A 96 -18.91 7.89 4.88
CA LEU A 96 -19.74 8.20 3.70
C LEU A 96 -18.95 8.11 2.38
N TYR A 97 -17.66 8.39 2.47
CA TYR A 97 -16.75 8.45 1.34
C TYR A 97 -15.33 8.18 1.86
N ALA A 98 -14.58 7.37 1.12
CA ALA A 98 -13.15 7.18 1.30
C ALA A 98 -12.45 7.40 -0.04
N ASP A 99 -11.32 8.12 0.00
CA ASP A 99 -10.40 8.27 -1.11
C ASP A 99 -9.05 7.72 -0.68
N LEU A 100 -8.56 6.73 -1.40
CA LEU A 100 -7.19 6.25 -1.25
C LEU A 100 -6.35 6.86 -2.35
N THR A 101 -5.37 7.67 -1.95
CA THR A 101 -4.35 8.20 -2.85
C THR A 101 -3.08 7.34 -2.80
N MET A 102 -2.71 6.73 -3.93
CA MET A 102 -1.44 6.00 -4.09
C MET A 102 -0.54 6.67 -5.13
N THR A 103 0.77 6.63 -4.94
CA THR A 103 1.74 7.18 -5.91
C THR A 103 2.78 6.15 -6.32
N GLY A 104 2.96 5.95 -7.62
CA GLY A 104 4.04 5.11 -8.16
C GLY A 104 5.42 5.67 -7.84
N LEU A 105 6.27 4.86 -7.19
CA LEU A 105 7.62 5.27 -6.77
C LEU A 105 8.70 4.92 -7.81
N ALA A 106 8.64 3.71 -8.36
CA ALA A 106 9.60 3.17 -9.32
C ALA A 106 8.87 2.32 -10.36
N ASP A 107 9.38 2.29 -11.60
CA ASP A 107 8.81 1.52 -12.72
C ASP A 107 9.77 0.44 -13.25
N GLU A 108 10.91 0.23 -12.60
CA GLU A 108 11.94 -0.74 -13.04
C GLU A 108 11.44 -2.18 -13.13
N TRP A 109 10.40 -2.52 -12.38
CA TRP A 109 9.73 -3.83 -12.39
C TRP A 109 8.28 -3.77 -12.87
N LEU A 110 7.84 -2.63 -13.39
CA LEU A 110 6.49 -2.46 -13.89
C LEU A 110 6.39 -3.04 -15.30
N GLY A 111 5.51 -4.02 -15.48
CA GLY A 111 5.22 -4.61 -16.78
C GLY A 111 4.59 -3.60 -17.74
N SER A 112 4.55 -3.92 -19.04
CA SER A 112 3.87 -3.10 -20.04
C SER A 112 2.34 -3.27 -20.06
N ASP A 113 1.84 -4.29 -19.37
CA ASP A 113 0.48 -4.78 -19.37
C ASP A 113 0.07 -5.31 -18.00
N GLY A 114 -1.24 -5.53 -17.83
CA GLY A 114 -1.84 -5.96 -16.58
C GLY A 114 -2.93 -5.00 -16.10
N THR A 115 -3.66 -5.47 -15.10
CA THR A 115 -4.69 -4.70 -14.39
C THR A 115 -4.47 -4.86 -12.90
N TRP A 116 -4.45 -3.75 -12.18
CA TRP A 116 -4.30 -3.71 -10.74
C TRP A 116 -5.57 -3.13 -10.15
N SER A 117 -6.22 -3.90 -9.30
CA SER A 117 -7.32 -3.44 -8.46
C SER A 117 -6.79 -3.25 -7.05
N VAL A 118 -7.51 -2.43 -6.30
CA VAL A 118 -7.33 -2.32 -4.87
C VAL A 118 -8.57 -2.86 -4.18
N GLU A 119 -8.40 -3.61 -3.10
CA GLU A 119 -9.52 -4.23 -2.40
C GLU A 119 -9.51 -3.85 -0.92
N LEU A 120 -10.68 -3.45 -0.41
CA LEU A 120 -10.92 -3.35 1.02
C LEU A 120 -11.02 -4.77 1.58
N LEU A 121 -10.24 -5.05 2.63
CA LEU A 121 -10.24 -6.34 3.29
C LEU A 121 -11.35 -6.45 4.34
N ALA A 122 -11.77 -7.69 4.60
CA ALA A 122 -12.76 -8.02 5.61
C ALA A 122 -12.19 -7.81 7.01
N GLU A 123 -13.02 -7.31 7.94
CA GLU A 123 -12.67 -6.96 9.34
C GLU A 123 -11.86 -8.04 10.08
N TRP A 124 -12.09 -9.33 9.81
CA TRP A 124 -11.35 -10.40 10.48
C TRP A 124 -9.85 -10.42 10.12
N MET A 125 -9.44 -9.74 9.05
CA MET A 125 -8.05 -9.57 8.62
C MET A 125 -7.26 -8.64 9.55
N ASP A 126 -7.93 -7.69 10.21
CA ASP A 126 -7.31 -6.69 11.10
C ASP A 126 -6.52 -7.35 12.23
N ARG A 127 -7.07 -8.44 12.77
CA ARG A 127 -6.43 -9.23 13.83
C ARG A 127 -5.11 -9.80 13.33
N ASP A 128 -4.07 -9.70 14.14
CA ASP A 128 -2.75 -10.27 13.85
C ASP A 128 -2.15 -9.79 12.50
N TRP A 129 -2.51 -8.56 12.06
CA TRP A 129 -2.02 -7.94 10.83
C TRP A 129 -0.51 -8.16 10.57
N PRO A 130 0.40 -7.97 11.55
CA PRO A 130 1.84 -8.15 11.32
C PRO A 130 2.24 -9.57 10.89
N THR A 131 1.36 -10.56 11.04
CA THR A 131 1.59 -11.96 10.67
C THR A 131 0.87 -12.37 9.37
N ARG A 132 0.09 -11.47 8.75
CA ARG A 132 -0.62 -11.76 7.50
C ARG A 132 0.39 -11.94 6.38
N ASN A 133 0.33 -13.10 5.74
CA ASN A 133 1.23 -13.50 4.67
C ASN A 133 0.44 -13.71 3.37
N PHE A 134 1.11 -14.18 2.32
CA PHE A 134 0.48 -14.36 1.02
C PHE A 134 -0.75 -15.28 1.08
N HIS A 135 -0.69 -16.36 1.88
CA HIS A 135 -1.82 -17.29 2.01
C HIS A 135 -3.06 -16.56 2.51
N TRP A 136 -2.94 -15.67 3.49
CA TRP A 136 -4.06 -14.93 4.07
C TRP A 136 -4.57 -13.81 3.17
N LEU A 137 -3.64 -13.05 2.57
CA LEU A 137 -3.98 -11.91 1.73
C LEU A 137 -4.67 -12.34 0.43
N ASN A 138 -4.23 -13.44 -0.18
CA ASN A 138 -4.76 -13.94 -1.46
C ASN A 138 -5.99 -14.88 -1.32
N ARG A 139 -6.65 -14.91 -0.16
CA ARG A 139 -7.82 -15.79 0.01
C ARG A 139 -9.06 -15.18 -0.66
N PRO A 140 -9.96 -15.99 -1.22
CA PRO A 140 -11.21 -15.47 -1.77
C PRO A 140 -12.13 -14.80 -0.74
N ASP A 141 -11.94 -15.06 0.57
CA ASP A 141 -12.73 -14.51 1.67
C ASP A 141 -12.03 -13.36 2.43
N SER A 142 -10.83 -12.95 1.99
CA SER A 142 -10.13 -11.80 2.57
C SER A 142 -10.68 -10.48 2.05
N ALA A 143 -11.17 -10.42 0.81
CA ALA A 143 -11.71 -9.21 0.21
C ALA A 143 -13.19 -8.98 0.57
N LEU A 144 -13.51 -7.77 1.01
CA LEU A 144 -14.86 -7.28 1.28
C LEU A 144 -15.45 -6.56 0.05
N ALA A 145 -14.68 -5.64 -0.54
CA ALA A 145 -15.11 -4.84 -1.68
C ALA A 145 -13.90 -4.44 -2.54
N ALA A 146 -14.07 -4.37 -3.86
CA ALA A 146 -13.08 -3.79 -4.75
C ALA A 146 -13.31 -2.27 -4.87
N LEU A 147 -12.22 -1.51 -4.86
CA LEU A 147 -12.22 -0.06 -5.08
C LEU A 147 -12.08 0.23 -6.58
N ASP A 148 -12.83 1.23 -7.04
CA ASP A 148 -12.75 1.72 -8.41
C ASP A 148 -11.87 2.98 -8.49
N PRO A 149 -11.20 3.25 -9.63
CA PRO A 149 -11.13 2.40 -10.82
C PRO A 149 -10.02 1.34 -10.72
N VAL A 150 -10.17 0.27 -11.50
CA VAL A 150 -9.04 -0.65 -11.81
C VAL A 150 -7.99 0.10 -12.64
N MET A 151 -6.73 -0.03 -12.23
CA MET A 151 -5.58 0.66 -12.81
C MET A 151 -4.86 -0.20 -13.86
N SER A 152 -4.29 0.46 -14.86
CA SER A 152 -3.37 -0.09 -15.84
C SER A 152 -1.91 0.17 -15.46
N ALA A 153 -0.98 -0.48 -16.17
CA ALA A 153 0.44 -0.29 -15.92
C ALA A 153 0.90 1.16 -16.14
N GLY A 154 0.34 1.84 -17.16
CA GLY A 154 0.70 3.23 -17.44
C GLY A 154 0.22 4.21 -16.36
N GLU A 155 -0.80 3.81 -15.60
CA GLU A 155 -1.27 4.57 -14.45
C GLU A 155 -0.25 4.45 -13.32
N LEU A 156 0.15 3.24 -12.91
CA LEU A 156 1.08 3.00 -11.79
C LEU A 156 2.53 3.51 -11.99
N ALA A 157 2.83 4.21 -13.07
CA ALA A 157 4.16 4.72 -13.39
C ALA A 157 4.66 5.77 -12.38
N VAL A 158 5.98 6.03 -12.41
CA VAL A 158 6.64 6.94 -11.46
C VAL A 158 5.99 8.32 -11.42
N GLY A 159 5.67 8.78 -10.21
CA GLY A 159 5.11 10.11 -9.93
C GLY A 159 3.64 10.28 -10.32
N ARG A 160 2.94 9.21 -10.70
CA ARG A 160 1.50 9.24 -10.93
C ARG A 160 0.76 8.98 -9.64
N ALA A 161 -0.13 9.90 -9.28
CA ALA A 161 -1.07 9.74 -8.19
C ALA A 161 -2.37 9.12 -8.72
N HIS A 162 -2.95 8.20 -7.95
CA HIS A 162 -4.23 7.54 -8.24
C HIS A 162 -5.17 7.71 -7.07
N HIS A 163 -6.40 8.06 -7.40
CA HIS A 163 -7.51 8.21 -6.47
C HIS A 163 -8.42 7.01 -6.66
N LEU A 164 -8.54 6.20 -5.61
CA LEU A 164 -9.40 5.04 -5.56
C LEU A 164 -10.55 5.36 -4.61
N GLU A 165 -11.76 5.29 -5.11
CA GLU A 165 -12.94 5.75 -4.40
C GLU A 165 -13.79 4.57 -3.92
N GLU A 166 -14.26 4.68 -2.68
CA GLU A 166 -15.41 3.92 -2.22
C GLU A 166 -16.56 4.85 -1.86
N VAL A 167 -17.68 4.71 -2.57
CA VAL A 167 -18.93 5.37 -2.18
C VAL A 167 -19.76 4.38 -1.37
N ALA A 168 -19.68 4.49 -0.06
CA ALA A 168 -20.51 3.71 0.86
C ALA A 168 -21.97 4.19 0.74
N PHE A 169 -22.73 3.65 -0.22
CA PHE A 169 -24.17 3.89 -0.28
C PHE A 169 -24.88 3.09 0.82
N MET A 170 -25.12 3.77 1.95
CA MET A 170 -26.24 3.57 2.88
C MET A 170 -26.54 2.11 3.23
N GLY A 171 -25.84 1.58 4.25
CA GLY A 171 -26.17 0.28 4.86
C GLY A 171 -24.96 -0.53 5.29
N MET A 172 -23.75 -0.15 4.89
CA MET A 172 -22.53 -0.63 5.54
C MET A 172 -22.25 0.26 6.74
N GLU A 173 -22.92 -0.05 7.86
CA GLU A 173 -22.31 0.27 9.15
C GLU A 173 -21.00 -0.51 9.17
N PHE A 174 -19.87 0.15 8.92
CA PHE A 174 -18.60 -0.35 9.43
C PHE A 174 -18.77 -0.34 10.94
N PRO A 175 -18.95 -1.49 11.60
CA PRO A 175 -18.87 -1.50 13.04
C PRO A 175 -17.40 -1.16 13.29
N LEU A 176 -17.13 0.09 13.69
CA LEU A 176 -15.81 0.53 14.14
C LEU A 176 -15.49 -0.11 15.50
N ASP A 177 -15.80 -1.40 15.66
CA ASP A 177 -15.54 -2.20 16.84
C ASP A 177 -14.04 -2.57 16.88
N ASP A 178 -13.36 -2.57 15.73
CA ASP A 178 -11.90 -2.56 15.59
C ASP A 178 -11.45 -1.34 14.78
N GLN A 179 -10.53 -0.53 15.32
CA GLN A 179 -10.19 0.80 14.78
C GLN A 179 -9.15 0.73 13.66
N ARG A 180 -9.35 -0.17 12.69
CA ARG A 180 -8.42 -0.45 11.60
C ARG A 180 -9.14 -0.52 10.25
N PHE A 181 -8.41 -0.25 9.17
CA PHE A 181 -8.90 -0.28 7.79
C PHE A 181 -7.81 -0.86 6.89
N ASP A 182 -8.12 -1.96 6.23
CA ASP A 182 -7.14 -2.80 5.54
C ASP A 182 -7.36 -2.79 4.03
N VAL A 183 -6.28 -2.67 3.26
CA VAL A 183 -6.34 -2.55 1.80
C VAL A 183 -5.28 -3.45 1.13
N LEU A 184 -5.66 -4.10 0.02
CA LEU A 184 -4.83 -4.97 -0.82
C LEU A 184 -4.51 -4.32 -2.17
#